data_AF-A0A7Y3A897-F1
#
_entry.id   AF-A0A7Y3A897-F1
#
_cell.length_a   1.000
_cell.length_b   1.000
_cell.length_c   1.000
_cell.angle_alpha   90.00
_cell.angle_beta   90.00
_cell.angle_gamma   90.00
#
_symmetry.space_group_name_H-M   'P 1'
#
loop_
_entity.id
_entity.type
_entity.pdbx_description
1 polymer ?
#
loop_
_entity_poly.entity_id
_entity_poly.type
_entity_poly.pdbx_seq_one_letter_code
_entity_poly.pdbx_strand_id
1 'polypeptide(L)'
;MKLRHIRLVLIFAFCSIAMVQSLYSTHVVGGNLTYRCLGNSRYEVSLDFRRDCFNGATDAQFDDPAAIGIFDENGFLVEILGQGGMILIPLSVNDTLNETVSSECNVIGG
;
A
#
# COMPACT_ATOMS: atom_id res chain seq x y z
N MET A 1 38.02 -17.35 -26.96
CA MET A 1 37.67 -17.14 -25.52
C MET A 1 38.28 -18.28 -24.71
N LYS A 2 39.13 -18.00 -23.70
CA LYS A 2 39.90 -19.05 -23.00
C LYS A 2 38.96 -19.96 -22.18
N LEU A 3 39.22 -21.28 -22.17
CA LEU A 3 38.41 -22.31 -21.49
C LEU A 3 38.12 -22.00 -20.00
N ARG A 4 39.04 -21.28 -19.33
CA ARG A 4 38.86 -20.77 -17.96
C ARG A 4 37.69 -19.79 -17.82
N HIS A 5 37.46 -18.94 -18.82
CA HIS A 5 36.37 -17.95 -18.81
C HIS A 5 35.02 -18.60 -19.07
N ILE A 6 34.97 -19.62 -19.95
CA ILE A 6 33.76 -20.41 -20.18
C ILE A 6 33.31 -21.12 -18.89
N ARG A 7 34.23 -21.72 -18.13
CA ARG A 7 33.91 -22.36 -16.84
C ARG A 7 33.36 -21.37 -15.81
N LEU A 8 33.95 -20.18 -15.70
CA LEU A 8 33.47 -19.15 -14.78
C LEU A 8 32.07 -18.64 -15.15
N VAL A 9 31.80 -18.45 -16.45
CA VAL A 9 30.47 -18.04 -16.94
C VAL A 9 29.42 -19.11 -16.63
N LEU A 10 29.75 -20.39 -16.81
CA LEU A 10 28.84 -21.50 -16.50
C LEU A 10 28.55 -21.62 -14.99
N ILE A 11 29.57 -21.45 -14.14
CA ILE A 11 29.40 -21.46 -12.68
C ILE A 11 28.52 -20.29 -12.24
N PHE A 12 28.76 -19.10 -12.77
CA PHE A 12 27.94 -17.93 -12.46
C PHE A 12 26.48 -18.12 -12.90
N ALA A 13 26.26 -18.61 -14.12
CA ALA A 13 24.91 -18.89 -14.63
C ALA A 13 24.17 -19.94 -13.77
N PHE A 14 24.86 -21.02 -13.37
CA PHE A 14 24.30 -22.02 -12.47
C PHE A 14 23.93 -21.45 -11.10
N CYS A 15 24.81 -20.63 -10.50
CA CYS A 15 24.52 -19.96 -9.23
C CYS A 15 23.34 -18.99 -9.31
N SER A 16 23.20 -18.22 -10.40
CA SER A 16 22.07 -17.31 -10.57
C SER A 16 20.72 -18.03 -10.68
N ILE A 17 20.68 -19.21 -11.31
CA ILE A 17 19.45 -20.01 -11.40
C ILE A 17 19.13 -20.68 -10.06
N ALA A 18 20.16 -21.06 -9.29
CA ALA A 18 19.99 -21.68 -7.97
C ALA A 18 19.49 -20.70 -6.88
N MET A 19 19.47 -19.39 -7.15
CA MET A 19 19.05 -18.36 -6.19
C MET A 19 17.66 -17.76 -6.45
N VAL A 20 16.81 -18.44 -7.22
CA VAL A 20 15.42 -17.99 -7.42
C VAL A 20 14.64 -18.19 -6.13
N GLN A 21 14.35 -17.10 -5.42
CA GLN A 21 13.45 -17.10 -4.27
C GLN A 21 12.07 -16.60 -4.69
N SER A 22 11.01 -17.26 -4.21
CA SER A 22 9.65 -16.74 -4.32
C SER A 22 9.49 -15.54 -3.37
N LEU A 23 9.17 -14.38 -3.93
CA LEU A 23 8.79 -13.21 -3.17
C LEU A 23 7.27 -13.17 -3.06
N TYR A 24 6.76 -13.02 -1.84
CA TYR A 24 5.34 -12.85 -1.57
C TYR A 24 5.09 -11.39 -1.17
N SER A 25 3.98 -10.82 -1.63
CA SER A 25 3.50 -9.50 -1.21
C SER A 25 2.04 -9.61 -0.81
N THR A 26 1.70 -9.08 0.35
CA THR A 26 0.37 -9.15 0.95
C THR A 26 -0.29 -7.78 0.78
N HIS A 27 -0.69 -7.46 -0.45
CA HIS A 27 -0.62 -6.08 -0.93
C HIS A 27 -1.92 -5.27 -0.80
N VAL A 28 -1.78 -4.07 -0.22
CA VAL A 28 -2.66 -2.91 -0.42
C VAL A 28 -2.68 -2.59 -1.91
N VAL A 29 -3.77 -2.88 -2.62
CA VAL A 29 -3.87 -2.70 -4.08
C VAL A 29 -3.70 -1.25 -4.49
N GLY A 30 -4.05 -0.32 -3.61
CA GLY A 30 -3.80 1.09 -3.79
C GLY A 30 -4.79 1.93 -3.01
N GLY A 31 -4.87 3.19 -3.38
CA GLY A 31 -5.76 4.14 -2.75
C GLY A 31 -5.73 5.47 -3.48
N ASN A 32 -6.68 6.34 -3.13
CA ASN A 32 -6.74 7.69 -3.63
C ASN A 32 -6.84 8.64 -2.44
N LEU A 33 -5.94 9.62 -2.36
CA LEU A 33 -5.99 10.67 -1.34
C LEU A 33 -6.21 12.00 -2.04
N THR A 34 -7.37 12.60 -1.83
CA THR A 34 -7.72 13.90 -2.39
C THR A 34 -7.98 14.91 -1.29
N TYR A 35 -7.79 16.18 -1.61
CA TYR A 35 -8.14 17.28 -0.73
C TYR A 35 -8.87 18.37 -1.51
N ARG A 36 -9.80 19.03 -0.83
CA ARG A 36 -10.57 20.16 -1.36
C ARG A 36 -10.54 21.31 -0.35
N CYS A 37 -10.06 22.46 -0.81
CA CYS A 37 -10.10 23.68 0.00
C CYS A 37 -11.54 24.19 0.11
N LEU A 38 -12.03 24.33 1.34
CA LEU A 38 -13.36 24.87 1.64
C LEU A 38 -13.32 26.37 1.99
N GLY A 39 -12.13 26.96 2.08
CA GLY A 39 -11.89 28.32 2.57
C GLY A 39 -11.76 28.40 4.09
N ASN A 40 -11.35 29.56 4.61
CA ASN A 40 -11.15 29.80 6.05
C ASN A 40 -10.26 28.75 6.75
N SER A 41 -9.18 28.34 6.08
CA SER A 41 -8.26 27.29 6.55
C SER A 41 -8.95 25.94 6.83
N ARG A 42 -10.11 25.68 6.22
CA ARG A 42 -10.80 24.39 6.28
C ARG A 42 -10.56 23.62 4.99
N TYR A 43 -10.27 22.34 5.16
CA TYR A 43 -10.04 21.40 4.08
C TYR A 43 -10.91 20.18 4.30
N GLU A 44 -11.48 19.66 3.23
CA GLU A 44 -12.04 18.32 3.18
C GLU A 44 -10.98 17.40 2.61
N VAL A 45 -10.75 16.26 3.25
CA VAL A 45 -9.79 15.25 2.82
C VAL A 45 -10.56 13.94 2.63
N SER A 46 -10.40 13.31 1.47
CA SER A 46 -11.00 12.02 1.16
C SER A 46 -9.91 10.98 0.92
N LEU A 47 -9.97 9.87 1.65
CA LEU A 47 -9.08 8.72 1.47
C LEU A 47 -9.90 7.51 1.06
N ASP A 48 -9.65 7.03 -0.15
CA ASP A 48 -10.02 5.67 -0.55
C ASP A 48 -8.84 4.75 -0.33
N PHE A 49 -9.04 3.63 0.36
CA PHE A 49 -8.01 2.64 0.59
C PHE A 49 -8.51 1.26 0.16
N ARG A 50 -7.77 0.57 -0.70
CA ARG A 50 -8.21 -0.67 -1.36
C ARG A 50 -7.21 -1.79 -1.09
N ARG A 51 -7.75 -2.96 -0.75
CA ARG A 51 -7.02 -4.21 -0.51
C ARG A 51 -7.42 -5.26 -1.55
N ASP A 52 -6.49 -6.16 -1.89
CA ASP A 52 -6.82 -7.32 -2.71
C ASP A 52 -7.62 -8.33 -1.87
N CYS A 53 -8.89 -8.52 -2.22
CA CYS A 53 -9.76 -9.47 -1.53
C CYS A 53 -9.53 -10.93 -1.97
N PHE A 54 -8.90 -11.17 -3.12
CA PHE A 54 -8.73 -12.50 -3.71
C PHE A 54 -7.32 -13.05 -3.54
N ASN A 55 -6.30 -12.22 -3.75
CA ASN A 55 -4.89 -12.63 -3.63
C ASN A 55 -4.19 -12.01 -2.41
N GLY A 56 -4.89 -11.22 -1.60
CA GLY A 56 -4.37 -10.73 -0.32
C GLY A 56 -4.09 -11.88 0.63
N ALA A 57 -3.00 -11.79 1.38
CA ALA A 57 -2.71 -12.81 2.38
C ALA A 57 -3.65 -12.72 3.58
N THR A 58 -3.85 -13.85 4.24
CA THR A 58 -4.76 -13.97 5.39
C THR A 58 -4.36 -13.10 6.58
N ASP A 59 -3.07 -12.80 6.72
CA ASP A 59 -2.49 -11.94 7.75
C ASP A 59 -2.49 -10.44 7.39
N ALA A 60 -2.85 -10.06 6.17
CA ALA A 60 -3.02 -8.67 5.75
C ALA A 60 -4.49 -8.21 5.87
N GLN A 61 -5.06 -8.35 7.07
CA GLN A 61 -6.38 -7.81 7.38
C GLN A 61 -6.32 -6.30 7.64
N PHE A 62 -7.46 -5.61 7.53
CA PHE A 62 -7.54 -4.23 7.99
C PHE A 62 -7.34 -4.17 9.51
N ASP A 63 -6.64 -3.13 9.95
CA ASP A 63 -6.52 -2.82 11.37
C ASP A 63 -7.91 -2.49 11.96
N ASP A 64 -8.09 -2.79 13.24
CA ASP A 64 -9.31 -2.46 13.99
C ASP A 64 -8.96 -1.81 15.34
N PRO A 65 -9.10 -0.47 15.48
CA PRO A 65 -9.40 0.50 14.42
C PRO A 65 -8.15 0.81 13.55
N ALA A 66 -8.38 1.21 12.31
CA ALA A 66 -7.33 1.78 11.46
C ALA A 66 -7.03 3.23 11.87
N ALA A 67 -5.75 3.57 12.00
CA ALA A 67 -5.32 4.90 12.43
C ALA A 67 -4.75 5.72 11.27
N ILE A 68 -5.24 6.95 11.10
CA ILE A 68 -4.69 7.95 10.18
C ILE A 68 -4.08 9.08 11.02
N GLY A 69 -2.75 9.21 10.99
CA GLY A 69 -2.04 10.27 11.69
C GLY A 69 -2.03 11.59 10.92
N ILE A 70 -2.11 12.71 11.63
CA ILE A 70 -2.04 14.07 11.11
C ILE A 70 -0.75 14.71 11.62
N PHE A 71 0.13 15.10 10.70
CA PHE A 71 1.46 15.60 11.01
C PHE A 71 1.65 17.03 10.48
N ASP A 72 2.49 17.80 11.17
CA ASP A 72 2.94 19.12 10.71
C ASP A 72 4.11 19.00 9.70
N GLU A 73 4.60 20.14 9.24
CA GLU A 73 5.73 20.23 8.29
C GLU A 73 7.06 19.68 8.85
N ASN A 74 7.17 19.56 10.16
CA ASN A 74 8.35 19.02 10.85
C ASN A 74 8.20 17.52 11.16
N GLY A 75 7.05 16.92 10.83
CA GLY A 75 6.74 15.52 11.10
C GLY A 75 6.27 15.25 12.53
N PHE A 76 5.86 16.27 13.29
CA PHE A 76 5.25 16.08 14.61
C PHE A 76 3.75 15.86 14.49
N LEU A 77 3.20 15.00 15.34
CA LEU A 77 1.75 14.80 15.43
C LEU A 77 1.06 16.10 15.87
N VAL A 78 0.03 16.49 15.13
CA VAL A 78 -0.79 17.66 15.45
C VAL A 78 -1.88 17.25 16.44
N GLU A 79 -1.52 17.11 17.71
CA GLU A 79 -2.37 16.51 18.75
C GLU A 79 -3.74 17.21 18.94
N ILE A 80 -3.85 18.48 18.54
CA ILE A 80 -5.08 19.27 18.60
C ILE A 80 -6.13 18.83 17.57
N LEU A 81 -5.77 18.02 16.57
CA LEU A 81 -6.68 17.49 15.55
C LEU A 81 -7.02 16.03 15.83
N GLY A 82 -8.27 15.63 15.57
CA GLY A 82 -8.72 14.26 15.82
C GLY A 82 -8.61 13.85 17.28
N GLN A 83 -8.27 12.59 17.52
CA GLN A 83 -7.99 12.02 18.85
C GLN A 83 -6.47 11.96 19.06
N GLY A 84 -5.88 13.07 19.53
CA GLY A 84 -4.44 13.15 19.79
C GLY A 84 -3.60 13.12 18.51
N GLY A 85 -4.07 13.77 17.44
CA GLY A 85 -3.40 13.82 16.15
C GLY A 85 -3.74 12.66 15.23
N MET A 86 -4.75 11.85 15.57
CA MET A 86 -5.14 10.68 14.79
C MET A 86 -6.65 10.65 14.52
N ILE A 87 -7.03 10.13 13.37
CA ILE A 87 -8.40 9.72 13.05
C ILE A 87 -8.45 8.20 13.14
N LEU A 88 -9.31 7.68 14.01
CA LEU A 88 -9.54 6.25 14.15
C LEU A 88 -10.77 5.85 13.33
N ILE A 89 -10.56 4.98 12.35
CA ILE A 89 -11.61 4.42 11.51
C ILE A 89 -11.95 3.03 12.05
N PRO A 90 -13.18 2.81 12.57
CA PRO A 90 -13.59 1.51 13.04
C PRO A 90 -13.66 0.51 11.89
N LEU A 91 -13.34 -0.76 12.16
CA LEU A 91 -13.45 -1.80 11.14
C LEU A 91 -14.91 -1.97 10.71
N SER A 92 -15.18 -1.78 9.43
CA SER A 92 -16.45 -2.14 8.82
C SER A 92 -16.30 -3.45 8.05
N VAL A 93 -16.76 -4.55 8.65
CA VAL A 93 -16.69 -5.89 8.04
C VAL A 93 -17.51 -6.05 6.76
N ASN A 94 -18.40 -5.10 6.47
CA ASN A 94 -19.33 -5.15 5.35
C ASN A 94 -19.07 -4.04 4.30
N ASP A 95 -17.93 -3.35 4.40
CA ASP A 95 -17.51 -2.30 3.46
C ASP A 95 -16.61 -2.84 2.34
N THR A 96 -16.98 -4.00 1.81
CA THR A 96 -16.38 -4.55 0.60
C THR A 96 -17.12 -3.98 -0.60
N LEU A 97 -16.60 -2.88 -1.15
CA LEU A 97 -17.04 -2.39 -2.46
C LEU A 97 -16.83 -3.52 -3.48
N ASN A 98 -17.87 -3.85 -4.25
CA ASN A 98 -17.85 -4.95 -5.24
C ASN A 98 -17.15 -4.56 -6.56
N GLU A 99 -16.16 -3.67 -6.46
CA GLU A 99 -15.36 -3.13 -7.56
C GLU A 99 -14.18 -4.06 -7.81
N THR A 100 -14.26 -4.89 -8.86
CA THR A 100 -13.13 -5.71 -9.28
C THR A 100 -12.17 -4.87 -10.11
N VAL A 101 -10.94 -4.68 -9.62
CA VAL A 101 -9.87 -4.03 -10.38
C VAL A 101 -9.50 -4.91 -11.57
N SER A 102 -10.03 -4.57 -12.76
CA SER A 102 -9.89 -5.37 -13.99
C SER A 102 -8.56 -5.17 -14.70
N SER A 103 -7.80 -4.11 -14.38
CA SER A 103 -6.39 -3.96 -14.75
C SER A 103 -5.70 -2.87 -13.93
N GLU A 104 -4.37 -2.97 -13.82
CA GLU A 104 -3.47 -2.04 -13.08
C GLU A 104 -3.59 -0.57 -13.53
N CYS A 105 -4.16 -0.31 -14.71
CA CYS A 105 -4.34 1.05 -15.27
C CYS A 105 -5.80 1.55 -15.26
N ASN A 106 -6.76 0.78 -14.75
CA ASN A 106 -8.18 1.15 -14.79
C ASN A 106 -8.74 1.53 -13.43
N VAL A 107 -7.87 1.87 -12.48
CA VAL A 107 -8.27 2.43 -11.17
C VAL A 107 -8.52 3.92 -11.37
N ILE A 108 -9.64 4.26 -12.02
CA ILE A 108 -10.09 5.65 -12.13
C ILE A 108 -10.89 5.96 -10.87
N GLY A 109 -10.36 6.83 -10.01
CA GLY A 109 -11.11 7.38 -8.90
C GLY A 109 -12.29 8.18 -9.44
N GLY A 110 -13.50 7.82 -9.00
CA GLY A 110 -14.71 8.61 -9.22
C GLY A 110 -14.72 9.90 -8.40
#